data_AF-A0A151HY80-F1
#
_entry.id   AF-A0A151HY80-F1
#
_cell.length_a   1.000
_cell.length_b   1.000
_cell.length_c   1.000
_cell.angle_alpha   90.00
_cell.angle_beta   90.00
_cell.angle_gamma   90.00
#
_symmetry.space_group_name_H-M   'P 1'
#
loop_
_entity.id
_entity.type
_entity.pdbx_description
1 polymer ?
#
loop_
_entity_poly.entity_id
_entity_poly.type
_entity_poly.pdbx_seq_one_letter_code
_entity_poly.pdbx_strand_id
1 'polypeptide(L)'
;MNRRRLPPFDYLRKKYGFWSQLFDPMVDRCDENSKVIVVEGPIAAGKSKVAAKLAEEFEMVYLPPPTFDEYYINEYGYDIRTLDDRLSVGSQSCDVQKFLTNPYHINVPMFQFHYFQFKFDQYITALLHLLSTGQGVVLNRSFYTDYVFAKAMTNAGYMRSEILKFYNDIVNIAKLQMLRPHLIIYLDLSVDIVMEKIKKRGIPYEINSKVLTSEYLQDIENIYKLDYLKNIISHSHVLVYDWTNEGDISSIVEDIEMLNFDYEDKTAKKMSDWRFENVQELRTKRKHYENRYFLHTDYWRNEYSLPELHYTAEEMKEKYEAMKMVPGYMYTKGYNYKLGDKNILWKKDPIFYLTTLRPTARDIDVVIKEMKKLKIASLQ
;
A
#
# COMPACT_ATOMS: atom_id res chain seq x y z
N MET A 1 10.99 20.61 26.26
CA MET A 1 11.54 21.82 25.58
C MET A 1 10.85 21.95 24.24
N ASN A 2 10.18 23.06 23.97
CA ASN A 2 9.43 23.30 22.72
C ASN A 2 10.42 23.49 21.55
N ARG A 3 10.94 22.39 20.97
CA ARG A 3 11.74 22.46 19.75
C ARG A 3 10.81 22.93 18.63
N ARG A 4 11.09 24.10 18.06
CA ARG A 4 10.38 24.61 16.89
C ARG A 4 10.50 23.56 15.78
N ARG A 5 9.38 22.90 15.41
CA ARG A 5 9.36 21.91 14.31
C ARG A 5 9.94 22.57 13.05
N LEU A 6 11.04 22.01 12.56
CA LEU A 6 11.65 22.46 11.32
C LEU A 6 10.69 22.23 10.16
N PRO A 7 10.71 23.07 9.11
CA PRO A 7 9.83 22.87 7.97
C PRO A 7 10.11 21.52 7.30
N PRO A 8 9.06 20.80 6.86
CA PRO A 8 9.22 19.52 6.19
C PRO A 8 10.00 19.69 4.88
N PHE A 9 10.81 18.69 4.51
CA PHE A 9 11.49 18.71 3.23
C PHE A 9 10.49 18.43 2.11
N ASP A 10 10.42 19.31 1.10
CA ASP A 10 9.57 19.15 -0.08
C ASP A 10 10.17 18.13 -1.07
N TYR A 11 10.02 16.84 -0.75
CA TYR A 11 10.57 15.73 -1.55
C TYR A 11 9.76 15.47 -2.83
N LEU A 12 8.60 16.09 -3.00
CA LEU A 12 7.80 15.98 -4.23
C LEU A 12 8.39 16.84 -5.34
N ARG A 13 8.92 18.02 -5.00
CA ARG A 13 9.43 18.99 -5.98
C ARG A 13 10.94 19.15 -5.95
N LYS A 14 11.61 18.76 -4.85
CA LYS A 14 13.05 18.91 -4.69
C LYS A 14 13.73 17.56 -4.57
N LYS A 15 14.78 17.38 -5.37
CA LYS A 15 15.68 16.22 -5.29
C LYS A 15 16.51 16.26 -4.00
N TYR A 16 16.71 15.11 -3.37
CA TYR A 16 17.64 14.97 -2.26
C TYR A 16 19.09 14.80 -2.75
N GLY A 17 19.65 15.88 -3.29
CA GLY A 17 21.01 15.92 -3.86
C GLY A 17 22.13 15.95 -2.82
N PHE A 18 23.38 16.10 -3.29
CA PHE A 18 24.59 16.13 -2.45
C PHE A 18 24.53 17.20 -1.35
N TRP A 19 24.13 18.43 -1.71
CA TRP A 19 24.02 19.53 -0.74
C TRP A 19 22.95 19.28 0.32
N SER A 20 21.80 18.74 -0.08
CA SER A 20 20.76 18.31 0.87
C SER A 20 21.29 17.22 1.79
N GLN A 21 22.04 16.25 1.28
CA GLN A 21 22.64 15.20 2.12
C GLN A 21 23.64 15.73 3.15
N LEU A 22 24.39 16.79 2.85
CA LEU A 22 25.33 17.37 3.82
C LEU A 22 24.61 18.18 4.90
N PHE A 23 23.68 19.05 4.48
CA PHE A 23 23.15 20.12 5.34
C PHE A 23 21.72 19.90 5.82
N ASP A 24 20.99 18.91 5.33
CA ASP A 24 19.60 18.67 5.76
C ASP A 24 19.56 18.13 7.21
N PRO A 25 18.92 18.85 8.14
CA PRO A 25 18.77 18.45 9.55
C PRO A 25 17.62 17.45 9.69
N MET A 26 17.76 16.29 9.06
CA MET A 26 16.69 15.28 8.97
C MET A 26 16.25 14.75 10.34
N VAL A 27 17.20 14.42 11.22
CA VAL A 27 16.91 13.87 12.56
C VAL A 27 16.20 14.89 13.44
N ASP A 28 16.50 16.18 13.27
CA ASP A 28 15.91 17.26 14.04
C ASP A 28 14.43 17.50 13.70
N ARG A 29 13.92 16.92 12.60
CA ARG A 29 12.49 16.90 12.27
C ARG A 29 11.73 15.77 12.97
N CYS A 30 12.43 14.71 13.38
CA CYS A 30 11.78 13.56 13.99
C CYS A 30 11.46 13.82 15.46
N ASP A 31 10.29 13.36 15.89
CA ASP A 31 9.81 13.36 17.26
C ASP A 31 9.27 11.97 17.65
N GLU A 32 8.63 11.88 18.82
CA GLU A 32 8.07 10.63 19.35
C GLU A 32 6.98 10.04 18.43
N ASN A 33 6.29 10.89 17.66
CA ASN A 33 5.24 10.51 16.71
C ASN A 33 5.78 10.25 15.29
N SER A 34 7.11 10.27 15.08
CA SER A 34 7.74 9.86 13.80
C SER A 34 7.75 8.35 13.62
N LYS A 35 6.56 7.73 13.61
CA LYS A 35 6.39 6.27 13.55
C LYS A 35 5.56 5.84 12.35
N VAL A 36 5.72 4.57 11.98
CA VAL A 36 4.85 3.88 11.00
C VAL A 36 3.94 2.95 11.78
N ILE A 37 2.66 3.26 11.79
CA ILE A 37 1.60 2.46 12.43
C ILE A 37 0.78 1.78 11.34
N VAL A 38 0.53 0.48 11.48
CA VAL A 38 -0.30 -0.27 10.54
C VAL A 38 -1.50 -0.87 11.28
N VAL A 39 -2.70 -0.52 10.83
CA VAL A 39 -3.94 -1.14 11.29
C VAL A 39 -4.24 -2.35 10.41
N GLU A 40 -4.18 -3.53 11.01
CA GLU A 40 -4.43 -4.84 10.42
C GLU A 40 -5.72 -5.45 10.98
N GLY A 41 -6.23 -6.50 10.32
CA GLY A 41 -7.47 -7.16 10.72
C GLY A 41 -8.31 -7.64 9.53
N PRO A 42 -9.37 -8.41 9.78
CA PRO A 42 -10.16 -9.06 8.74
C PRO A 42 -10.96 -8.05 7.89
N ILE A 43 -11.51 -8.54 6.79
CA ILE A 43 -12.36 -7.76 5.89
C ILE A 43 -13.54 -7.18 6.70
N ALA A 44 -14.03 -6.00 6.32
CA ALA A 44 -15.14 -5.30 6.99
C ALA A 44 -14.94 -4.94 8.48
N ALA A 45 -13.73 -5.06 9.05
CA ALA A 45 -13.44 -4.67 10.44
C ALA A 45 -13.49 -3.15 10.73
N GLY A 46 -13.71 -2.29 9.74
CA GLY A 46 -13.72 -0.83 9.94
C GLY A 46 -12.34 -0.18 10.04
N LYS A 47 -11.27 -0.88 9.63
CA LYS A 47 -9.87 -0.42 9.72
C LYS A 47 -9.61 1.00 9.22
N SER A 48 -10.24 1.43 8.12
CA SER A 48 -10.03 2.79 7.60
C SER A 48 -10.47 3.87 8.59
N LYS A 49 -11.57 3.64 9.34
CA LYS A 49 -12.07 4.57 10.36
C LYS A 49 -11.11 4.65 11.54
N VAL A 50 -10.61 3.51 12.01
CA VAL A 50 -9.63 3.44 13.11
C VAL A 50 -8.32 4.12 12.70
N ALA A 51 -7.78 3.77 11.53
CA ALA A 51 -6.54 4.34 11.02
C ALA A 51 -6.61 5.86 10.80
N ALA A 52 -7.73 6.37 10.26
CA ALA A 52 -7.93 7.80 10.06
C ALA A 52 -8.00 8.56 11.40
N LYS A 53 -8.72 8.02 12.39
CA LYS A 53 -8.82 8.63 13.73
C LYS A 53 -7.49 8.59 14.48
N LEU A 54 -6.77 7.48 14.45
CA LEU A 54 -5.42 7.41 15.05
C LEU A 54 -4.48 8.44 14.40
N ALA A 55 -4.55 8.62 13.09
CA ALA A 55 -3.75 9.63 12.42
C ALA A 55 -4.11 11.05 12.86
N GLU A 56 -5.38 11.31 13.15
CA GLU A 56 -5.86 12.59 13.68
C GLU A 56 -5.32 12.86 15.09
N GLU A 57 -5.45 11.90 16.01
CA GLU A 57 -5.00 12.03 17.41
C GLU A 57 -3.48 12.25 17.52
N PHE A 58 -2.69 11.53 16.72
CA PHE A 58 -1.22 11.64 16.74
C PHE A 58 -0.63 12.68 15.78
N GLU A 59 -1.47 13.47 15.10
CA GLU A 59 -1.08 14.42 14.03
C GLU A 59 -0.26 13.78 12.89
N MET A 60 -0.51 12.50 12.61
CA MET A 60 0.13 11.72 11.55
C MET A 60 -0.61 11.83 10.21
N VAL A 61 0.02 11.35 9.14
CA VAL A 61 -0.62 11.18 7.83
C VAL A 61 -1.31 9.83 7.75
N TYR A 62 -2.59 9.81 7.43
CA TYR A 62 -3.31 8.60 7.04
C TYR A 62 -3.16 8.37 5.54
N LEU A 63 -2.60 7.22 5.15
CA LEU A 63 -2.57 6.77 3.77
C LEU A 63 -3.69 5.72 3.54
N PRO A 64 -4.76 6.06 2.79
CA PRO A 64 -5.85 5.13 2.51
C PRO A 64 -5.37 3.99 1.61
N PRO A 65 -5.96 2.79 1.71
CA PRO A 65 -5.50 1.64 0.92
C PRO A 65 -5.61 1.94 -0.59
N PRO A 66 -4.65 1.49 -1.41
CA PRO A 66 -4.69 1.71 -2.84
C PRO A 66 -5.87 0.94 -3.46
N THR A 67 -6.47 1.51 -4.50
CA THR A 67 -7.56 0.89 -5.26
C THR A 67 -7.12 0.63 -6.70
N PHE A 68 -7.77 -0.34 -7.35
CA PHE A 68 -7.54 -0.63 -8.77
C PHE A 68 -8.02 0.50 -9.69
N ASP A 69 -8.82 1.44 -9.18
CA ASP A 69 -9.17 2.66 -9.90
C ASP A 69 -7.92 3.50 -10.20
N GLU A 70 -6.92 3.52 -9.30
CA GLU A 70 -5.61 4.18 -9.52
C GLU A 70 -4.72 3.47 -10.55
N TYR A 71 -5.17 2.32 -11.05
CA TYR A 71 -4.48 1.57 -12.08
C TYR A 71 -5.23 1.61 -13.40
N TYR A 72 -6.55 1.45 -13.36
CA TYR A 72 -7.40 1.35 -14.54
C TYR A 72 -8.04 2.67 -14.99
N ILE A 73 -8.14 3.68 -14.12
CA ILE A 73 -8.60 5.01 -14.53
C ILE A 73 -7.36 5.84 -14.86
N ASN A 74 -7.26 6.33 -16.10
CA ASN A 74 -6.10 7.09 -16.53
C ASN A 74 -6.09 8.54 -16.00
N GLU A 75 -4.99 9.26 -16.22
CA GLU A 75 -4.78 10.62 -15.68
C GLU A 75 -5.79 11.68 -16.17
N TYR A 76 -6.55 11.35 -17.22
CA TYR A 76 -7.60 12.18 -17.81
C TYR A 76 -9.01 11.68 -17.46
N GLY A 77 -9.13 10.68 -16.58
CA GLY A 77 -10.41 10.17 -16.07
C GLY A 77 -11.08 9.10 -16.92
N TYR A 78 -10.42 8.57 -17.95
CA TYR A 78 -10.96 7.48 -18.75
C TYR A 78 -10.74 6.14 -18.04
N ASP A 79 -11.80 5.37 -17.83
CA ASP A 79 -11.74 4.03 -17.24
C ASP A 79 -11.49 2.96 -18.31
N ILE A 80 -10.30 2.35 -18.26
CA ILE A 80 -9.83 1.36 -19.23
C ILE A 80 -10.67 0.08 -19.16
N ARG A 81 -11.31 -0.23 -18.03
CA ARG A 81 -12.17 -1.42 -17.87
C ARG A 81 -13.37 -1.39 -18.81
N THR A 82 -13.78 -0.21 -19.28
CA THR A 82 -14.85 -0.06 -20.28
C THR A 82 -14.52 -0.70 -21.63
N LEU A 83 -13.25 -1.07 -21.86
CA LEU A 83 -12.81 -1.78 -23.05
C LEU A 83 -12.88 -3.31 -22.92
N ASP A 84 -13.11 -3.87 -21.72
CA ASP A 84 -13.04 -5.31 -21.47
C ASP A 84 -13.95 -6.13 -22.40
N ASP A 85 -15.14 -5.63 -22.71
CA ASP A 85 -16.10 -6.32 -23.60
C ASP A 85 -15.59 -6.50 -25.04
N ARG A 86 -14.56 -5.74 -25.42
CA ARG A 86 -13.94 -5.78 -26.76
C ARG A 86 -12.64 -6.57 -26.79
N LEU A 87 -12.18 -7.04 -25.63
CA LEU A 87 -10.90 -7.71 -25.47
C LEU A 87 -11.10 -9.21 -25.27
N SER A 88 -10.12 -10.00 -25.73
CA SER A 88 -9.99 -11.40 -25.35
C SER A 88 -9.88 -11.57 -23.83
N VAL A 89 -10.30 -12.72 -23.31
CA VAL A 89 -10.40 -12.97 -21.85
C VAL A 89 -9.07 -12.75 -21.11
N GLY A 90 -7.94 -13.14 -21.69
CA GLY A 90 -6.62 -12.90 -21.10
C GLY A 90 -6.19 -11.42 -21.14
N SER A 91 -6.69 -10.65 -22.11
CA SER A 91 -6.41 -9.21 -22.21
C SER A 91 -7.26 -8.33 -21.27
N GLN A 92 -8.36 -8.86 -20.74
CA GLN A 92 -9.29 -8.11 -19.88
C GLN A 92 -8.68 -7.68 -18.55
N SER A 93 -9.20 -6.59 -17.99
CA SER A 93 -8.87 -6.15 -16.64
C SER A 93 -9.29 -7.19 -15.58
N CYS A 94 -8.66 -7.18 -14.42
CA CYS A 94 -9.08 -8.00 -13.28
C CYS A 94 -8.90 -7.18 -12.01
N ASP A 95 -10.01 -6.70 -11.46
CA ASP A 95 -10.05 -5.96 -10.21
C ASP A 95 -10.70 -6.80 -9.09
N VAL A 96 -10.90 -6.17 -7.92
CA VAL A 96 -11.49 -6.84 -6.75
C VAL A 96 -12.91 -7.34 -7.07
N GLN A 97 -13.71 -6.58 -7.82
CA GLN A 97 -15.07 -6.99 -8.17
C GLN A 97 -15.05 -8.21 -9.10
N LYS A 98 -14.18 -8.23 -10.11
CA LYS A 98 -14.04 -9.38 -11.02
C LYS A 98 -13.54 -10.61 -10.28
N PHE A 99 -12.56 -10.47 -9.38
CA PHE A 99 -12.10 -11.58 -8.55
C PHE A 99 -13.22 -12.17 -7.67
N LEU A 100 -13.98 -11.32 -6.98
CA LEU A 100 -15.04 -11.76 -6.07
C LEU A 100 -16.22 -12.44 -6.79
N THR A 101 -16.45 -12.09 -8.06
CA THR A 101 -17.54 -12.65 -8.90
C THR A 101 -17.08 -13.87 -9.72
N ASN A 102 -15.85 -13.85 -10.21
CA ASN A 102 -15.23 -14.90 -11.02
C ASN A 102 -13.81 -15.22 -10.53
N PRO A 103 -13.66 -16.03 -9.45
CA PRO A 103 -12.36 -16.30 -8.86
C PRO A 103 -11.43 -17.21 -9.67
N TYR A 104 -11.96 -17.89 -10.70
CA TYR A 104 -11.16 -18.72 -11.61
C TYR A 104 -10.80 -17.98 -12.90
N HIS A 105 -10.93 -16.65 -12.93
CA HIS A 105 -10.50 -15.85 -14.06
C HIS A 105 -8.98 -15.96 -14.25
N ILE A 106 -8.53 -16.07 -15.51
CA ILE A 106 -7.12 -16.30 -15.86
C ILE A 106 -6.16 -15.26 -15.26
N ASN A 107 -6.62 -14.01 -15.13
CA ASN A 107 -5.84 -12.89 -14.60
C ASN A 107 -5.85 -12.76 -13.06
N VAL A 108 -6.46 -13.68 -12.31
CA VAL A 108 -6.49 -13.62 -10.83
C VAL A 108 -5.10 -13.65 -10.19
N PRO A 109 -4.15 -14.49 -10.64
CA PRO A 109 -2.76 -14.42 -10.18
C PRO A 109 -2.11 -13.05 -10.39
N MET A 110 -2.31 -12.46 -11.58
CA MET A 110 -1.78 -11.15 -11.90
C MET A 110 -2.43 -10.03 -11.07
N PHE A 111 -3.74 -10.14 -10.81
CA PHE A 111 -4.46 -9.25 -9.89
C PHE A 111 -3.82 -9.24 -8.50
N GLN A 112 -3.54 -10.41 -7.92
CA GLN A 112 -2.91 -10.49 -6.60
C GLN A 112 -1.50 -9.87 -6.62
N PHE A 113 -0.75 -10.09 -7.70
CA PHE A 113 0.56 -9.48 -7.88
C PHE A 113 0.51 -7.95 -7.98
N HIS A 114 -0.42 -7.40 -8.78
CA HIS A 114 -0.65 -5.95 -8.86
C HIS A 114 -1.05 -5.35 -7.50
N TYR A 115 -1.88 -6.05 -6.72
CA TYR A 115 -2.28 -5.57 -5.40
C TYR A 115 -1.09 -5.46 -4.43
N PHE A 116 -0.21 -6.46 -4.45
CA PHE A 116 1.07 -6.41 -3.76
C PHE A 116 1.91 -5.21 -4.20
N GLN A 117 2.07 -5.01 -5.51
CA GLN A 117 2.85 -3.90 -6.07
C GLN A 117 2.32 -2.53 -5.61
N PHE A 118 1.00 -2.34 -5.57
CA PHE A 118 0.42 -1.08 -5.11
C PHE A 118 0.65 -0.83 -3.62
N LYS A 119 0.52 -1.86 -2.79
CA LYS A 119 0.80 -1.75 -1.34
C LYS A 119 2.28 -1.52 -1.07
N PHE A 120 3.15 -2.15 -1.85
CA PHE A 120 4.59 -1.94 -1.77
C PHE A 120 4.95 -0.49 -2.12
N ASP A 121 4.41 0.02 -3.22
CA ASP A 121 4.58 1.43 -3.64
C ASP A 121 4.04 2.42 -2.59
N GLN A 122 2.88 2.14 -2.00
CA GLN A 122 2.34 2.91 -0.88
C GLN A 122 3.27 2.88 0.34
N TYR A 123 3.88 1.73 0.65
CA TYR A 123 4.79 1.62 1.78
C TYR A 123 6.11 2.36 1.57
N ILE A 124 6.68 2.31 0.35
CA ILE A 124 7.80 3.17 -0.04
C ILE A 124 7.45 4.64 0.18
N THR A 125 6.23 5.02 -0.21
CA THR A 125 5.71 6.37 -0.02
C THR A 125 5.63 6.75 1.46
N ALA A 126 5.15 5.86 2.32
CA ALA A 126 5.09 6.05 3.76
C ALA A 126 6.49 6.28 4.37
N LEU A 127 7.46 5.43 4.03
CA LEU A 127 8.83 5.55 4.52
C LEU A 127 9.50 6.84 4.01
N LEU A 128 9.36 7.15 2.72
CA LEU A 128 9.93 8.37 2.14
C LEU A 128 9.33 9.63 2.78
N HIS A 129 8.03 9.63 3.05
CA HIS A 129 7.35 10.73 3.73
C HIS A 129 7.89 10.93 5.14
N LEU A 130 7.92 9.87 5.95
CA LEU A 130 8.43 9.91 7.31
C LEU A 130 9.88 10.40 7.35
N LEU A 131 10.73 9.86 6.49
CA LEU A 131 12.16 10.23 6.45
C LEU A 131 12.41 11.63 5.88
N SER A 132 11.50 12.19 5.10
CA SER A 132 11.67 13.54 4.54
C SER A 132 11.10 14.62 5.46
N THR A 133 10.00 14.32 6.14
CA THR A 133 9.20 15.31 6.87
C THR A 133 9.31 15.18 8.38
N GLY A 134 9.65 14.00 8.90
CA GLY A 134 9.52 13.64 10.32
C GLY A 134 8.08 13.31 10.72
N GLN A 135 7.08 13.46 9.84
CA GLN A 135 5.70 13.18 10.18
C GLN A 135 5.42 11.66 10.12
N GLY A 136 4.82 11.12 11.19
CA GLY A 136 4.41 9.73 11.23
C GLY A 136 3.32 9.38 10.22
N VAL A 137 3.16 8.09 9.96
CA VAL A 137 2.21 7.58 8.95
C VAL A 137 1.41 6.42 9.51
N VAL A 138 0.08 6.48 9.34
CA VAL A 138 -0.85 5.40 9.64
C VAL A 138 -1.35 4.77 8.34
N LEU A 139 -1.26 3.44 8.25
CA LEU A 139 -1.67 2.66 7.09
C LEU A 139 -2.84 1.73 7.43
N ASN A 140 -3.71 1.48 6.45
CA ASN A 140 -4.70 0.41 6.51
C ASN A 140 -4.20 -0.80 5.71
N ARG A 141 -3.66 -1.77 6.44
CA ARG A 141 -2.88 -2.90 5.92
C ARG A 141 -1.60 -2.49 5.19
N SER A 142 -0.56 -3.29 5.36
CA SER A 142 0.71 -3.11 4.66
C SER A 142 0.94 -4.20 3.61
N PHE A 143 2.00 -4.07 2.79
CA PHE A 143 2.40 -5.15 1.90
C PHE A 143 2.91 -6.39 2.66
N TYR A 144 3.33 -6.22 3.94
CA TYR A 144 3.78 -7.34 4.77
C TYR A 144 2.68 -8.37 5.02
N THR A 145 1.40 -7.99 4.95
CA THR A 145 0.25 -8.90 5.14
C THR A 145 -0.39 -9.36 3.84
N ASP A 146 0.11 -8.91 2.68
CA ASP A 146 -0.52 -9.25 1.40
C ASP A 146 -0.41 -10.74 1.07
N TYR A 147 0.67 -11.40 1.50
CA TYR A 147 0.86 -12.85 1.34
C TYR A 147 -0.19 -13.70 2.07
N VAL A 148 -0.86 -13.14 3.09
CA VAL A 148 -1.96 -13.82 3.79
C VAL A 148 -3.09 -14.12 2.81
N PHE A 149 -3.43 -13.16 1.95
CA PHE A 149 -4.47 -13.33 0.93
C PHE A 149 -4.00 -14.29 -0.17
N ALA A 150 -2.75 -14.18 -0.62
CA ALA A 150 -2.20 -15.07 -1.62
C ALA A 150 -2.24 -16.54 -1.16
N LYS A 151 -1.83 -16.81 0.08
CA LYS A 151 -1.86 -18.16 0.67
C LYS A 151 -3.30 -18.68 0.82
N ALA A 152 -4.22 -17.84 1.28
CA ALA A 152 -5.63 -18.21 1.37
C ALA A 152 -6.26 -18.50 -0.01
N MET A 153 -5.89 -17.73 -1.03
CA MET A 153 -6.35 -17.97 -2.41
C MET A 153 -5.83 -19.31 -2.96
N THR A 154 -4.60 -19.69 -2.63
CA THR A 154 -4.06 -21.00 -3.00
C THR A 154 -4.77 -22.13 -2.25
N ASN A 155 -5.02 -21.98 -0.95
CA ASN A 155 -5.75 -22.98 -0.16
C ASN A 155 -7.18 -23.20 -0.66
N ALA A 156 -7.85 -22.13 -1.11
CA ALA A 156 -9.17 -22.20 -1.75
C ALA A 156 -9.15 -22.68 -3.21
N GLY A 157 -7.97 -22.92 -3.80
CA GLY A 157 -7.81 -23.42 -5.17
C GLY A 157 -7.96 -22.37 -6.28
N TYR A 158 -7.93 -21.07 -5.95
CA TYR A 158 -7.97 -19.97 -6.94
C TYR A 158 -6.61 -19.68 -7.57
N MET A 159 -5.53 -20.11 -6.93
CA MET A 159 -4.16 -20.00 -7.45
C MET A 159 -3.40 -21.31 -7.28
N ARG A 160 -2.51 -21.60 -8.23
CA ARG A 160 -1.61 -22.76 -8.17
C ARG A 160 -0.53 -22.57 -7.09
N SER A 161 0.01 -23.67 -6.58
CA SER A 161 1.03 -23.64 -5.53
C SER A 161 2.39 -23.13 -6.02
N GLU A 162 2.72 -23.34 -7.30
CA GLU A 162 3.95 -22.83 -7.92
C GLU A 162 3.93 -21.30 -8.03
N ILE A 163 2.76 -20.71 -8.30
CA ILE A 163 2.54 -19.26 -8.28
C ILE A 163 2.76 -18.72 -6.87
N LEU A 164 2.22 -19.37 -5.85
CA LEU A 164 2.42 -18.96 -4.46
C LEU A 164 3.90 -18.98 -4.07
N LYS A 165 4.67 -19.99 -4.51
CA LYS A 165 6.11 -20.06 -4.27
C LYS A 165 6.82 -18.87 -4.89
N PHE A 166 6.58 -18.60 -6.18
CA PHE A 166 7.16 -17.46 -6.89
C PHE A 166 6.77 -16.12 -6.25
N TYR A 167 5.50 -15.97 -5.88
CA TYR A 167 4.99 -14.80 -5.18
C TYR A 167 5.71 -14.57 -3.84
N ASN A 168 5.89 -15.63 -3.03
CA ASN A 168 6.60 -15.54 -1.76
C ASN A 168 8.07 -15.17 -1.94
N ASP A 169 8.74 -15.69 -2.97
CA ASP A 169 10.13 -15.32 -3.28
C ASP A 169 10.24 -13.81 -3.58
N ILE A 170 9.32 -13.25 -4.35
CA ILE A 170 9.24 -11.82 -4.63
C ILE A 170 8.97 -11.00 -3.37
N VAL A 171 7.96 -11.39 -2.59
CA VAL A 171 7.62 -10.70 -1.34
C VAL A 171 8.78 -10.72 -0.37
N ASN A 172 9.53 -11.82 -0.28
CA ASN A 172 10.70 -11.93 0.59
C ASN A 172 11.83 -10.98 0.15
N ILE A 173 12.09 -10.84 -1.15
CA ILE A 173 13.05 -9.85 -1.67
C ILE A 173 12.60 -8.43 -1.29
N ALA A 174 11.32 -8.11 -1.50
CA ALA A 174 10.76 -6.80 -1.16
C ALA A 174 10.84 -6.50 0.35
N LYS A 175 10.60 -7.50 1.21
CA LYS A 175 10.72 -7.37 2.67
C LYS A 175 12.14 -7.01 3.13
N LEU A 176 13.17 -7.46 2.43
CA LEU A 176 14.58 -7.18 2.78
C LEU A 176 14.97 -5.71 2.54
N GLN A 177 14.31 -5.02 1.62
CA GLN A 177 14.62 -3.62 1.27
C GLN A 177 13.92 -2.60 2.18
N MET A 178 12.82 -3.01 2.84
CA MET A 178 11.94 -2.11 3.59
C MET A 178 12.14 -2.23 5.10
N LEU A 179 12.06 -1.09 5.81
CA LEU A 179 12.00 -1.09 7.27
C LEU A 179 10.62 -1.57 7.73
N ARG A 180 10.56 -2.49 8.69
CA ARG A 180 9.27 -2.97 9.23
C ARG A 180 8.52 -1.88 10.00
N PRO A 181 7.18 -1.97 10.14
CA PRO A 181 6.43 -0.99 10.93
C PRO A 181 6.89 -0.92 12.39
N HIS A 182 6.67 0.22 13.04
CA HIS A 182 6.94 0.35 14.47
C HIS A 182 5.85 -0.34 15.28
N LEU A 183 4.60 -0.20 14.85
CA LEU A 183 3.45 -0.72 15.56
C LEU A 183 2.45 -1.33 14.60
N ILE A 184 1.92 -2.48 14.99
CA ILE A 184 0.81 -3.15 14.34
C ILE A 184 -0.35 -3.20 15.32
N ILE A 185 -1.49 -2.68 14.89
CA ILE A 185 -2.74 -2.74 15.63
C ILE A 185 -3.63 -3.74 14.91
N TYR A 186 -3.86 -4.89 15.53
CA TYR A 186 -4.71 -5.94 14.97
C TYR A 186 -6.10 -5.88 15.59
N LEU A 187 -7.10 -5.63 14.75
CA LEU A 187 -8.51 -5.68 15.15
C LEU A 187 -9.00 -7.12 14.99
N ASP A 188 -9.19 -7.82 16.10
CA ASP A 188 -9.63 -9.21 16.13
C ASP A 188 -11.17 -9.29 16.01
N LEU A 189 -11.65 -10.15 15.11
CA LEU A 189 -13.06 -10.38 14.86
C LEU A 189 -13.25 -11.83 14.42
N SER A 190 -14.26 -12.49 14.98
CA SER A 190 -14.64 -13.82 14.51
C SER A 190 -15.20 -13.76 13.10
N VAL A 191 -15.04 -14.86 12.35
CA VAL A 191 -15.55 -14.99 10.98
C VAL A 191 -17.05 -14.75 10.88
N ASP A 192 -17.82 -15.22 11.86
CA ASP A 192 -19.28 -15.03 11.90
C ASP A 192 -19.67 -13.55 11.90
N ILE A 193 -19.02 -12.76 12.76
CA ILE A 193 -19.26 -11.31 12.85
C ILE A 193 -18.77 -10.61 11.57
N VAL A 194 -17.65 -11.06 10.99
CA VAL A 194 -17.16 -10.54 9.71
C VAL A 194 -18.20 -10.75 8.61
N MET A 195 -18.80 -11.93 8.52
CA MET A 195 -19.86 -12.23 7.55
C MET A 195 -21.10 -11.37 7.76
N GLU A 196 -21.52 -11.15 9.01
CA GLU A 196 -22.62 -10.25 9.33
C GLU A 196 -22.33 -8.80 8.93
N LYS A 197 -21.11 -8.31 9.21
CA LYS A 197 -20.67 -6.96 8.82
C LYS A 197 -20.61 -6.80 7.30
N ILE A 198 -20.17 -7.82 6.56
CA ILE A 198 -20.19 -7.83 5.08
C ILE A 198 -21.63 -7.71 4.56
N LYS A 199 -22.56 -8.50 5.11
CA LYS A 199 -23.99 -8.41 4.76
C LYS A 199 -24.57 -7.04 5.07
N LYS A 200 -24.29 -6.49 6.25
CA LYS A 200 -24.75 -5.15 6.67
C LYS A 200 -24.20 -4.03 5.77
N ARG A 201 -22.99 -4.17 5.25
CA ARG A 201 -22.36 -3.19 4.35
C ARG A 201 -23.07 -3.11 2.98
N GLY A 202 -23.82 -4.13 2.57
CA GLY A 202 -24.74 -4.02 1.44
C GLY A 202 -24.09 -4.02 0.05
N ILE A 203 -22.78 -4.33 -0.07
CA ILE A 203 -22.08 -4.28 -1.37
C ILE A 203 -22.45 -5.52 -2.20
N PRO A 204 -23.08 -5.37 -3.38
CA PRO A 204 -23.67 -6.50 -4.11
C PRO A 204 -22.68 -7.60 -4.51
N TYR A 205 -21.47 -7.23 -4.93
CA TYR A 205 -20.46 -8.18 -5.38
C TYR A 205 -19.72 -8.88 -4.23
N GLU A 206 -19.79 -8.35 -3.00
CA GLU A 206 -19.24 -9.01 -1.81
C GLU A 206 -20.24 -10.00 -1.21
N ILE A 207 -21.52 -9.60 -1.13
CA ILE A 207 -22.58 -10.44 -0.56
C ILE A 207 -22.81 -11.68 -1.41
N ASN A 208 -22.82 -11.51 -2.74
CA ASN A 208 -23.01 -12.61 -3.69
C ASN A 208 -21.68 -13.23 -4.14
N SER A 209 -20.59 -12.97 -3.41
CA SER A 209 -19.27 -13.44 -3.79
C SER A 209 -19.15 -14.95 -3.68
N LYS A 210 -18.49 -15.57 -4.66
CA LYS A 210 -18.09 -16.99 -4.61
C LYS A 210 -16.85 -17.22 -3.75
N VAL A 211 -16.17 -16.14 -3.34
CA VAL A 211 -14.88 -16.15 -2.64
C VAL A 211 -15.03 -15.98 -1.15
N LEU A 212 -15.90 -15.06 -0.69
CA LEU A 212 -16.06 -14.72 0.72
C LEU A 212 -16.88 -15.77 1.48
N THR A 213 -16.44 -17.03 1.40
CA THR A 213 -16.99 -18.15 2.16
C THR A 213 -16.44 -18.15 3.59
N SER A 214 -17.15 -18.80 4.51
CA SER A 214 -16.68 -18.95 5.90
C SER A 214 -15.31 -19.63 5.96
N GLU A 215 -15.07 -20.63 5.11
CA GLU A 215 -13.80 -21.36 5.05
C GLU A 215 -12.64 -20.45 4.61
N TYR A 216 -12.84 -19.65 3.56
CA TYR A 216 -11.83 -18.72 3.07
C TYR A 216 -11.48 -17.63 4.10
N LEU A 217 -12.50 -17.08 4.76
CA LEU A 217 -12.30 -16.09 5.82
C LEU A 217 -11.62 -16.68 7.06
N GLN A 218 -11.95 -17.91 7.43
CA GLN A 218 -11.29 -18.62 8.52
C GLN A 218 -9.83 -18.91 8.21
N ASP A 219 -9.52 -19.26 6.97
CA ASP A 219 -8.14 -19.50 6.55
C ASP A 219 -7.31 -18.21 6.60
N ILE A 220 -7.87 -17.08 6.14
CA ILE A 220 -7.24 -15.77 6.31
C ILE A 220 -6.95 -15.48 7.80
N GLU A 221 -7.94 -15.67 8.68
CA GLU A 221 -7.77 -15.43 10.12
C GLU A 221 -6.67 -16.32 10.72
N ASN A 222 -6.67 -17.61 10.39
CA ASN A 222 -5.67 -18.57 10.84
C ASN A 222 -4.27 -18.17 10.40
N ILE A 223 -4.09 -17.76 9.14
CA ILE A 223 -2.80 -17.32 8.63
C ILE A 223 -2.36 -16.00 9.31
N TYR A 224 -3.26 -15.05 9.57
CA TYR A 224 -2.92 -13.86 10.36
C TYR A 224 -2.38 -14.22 11.75
N LYS A 225 -3.11 -15.05 12.50
CA LYS A 225 -2.78 -15.37 13.89
C LYS A 225 -1.56 -16.29 14.02
N LEU A 226 -1.50 -17.36 13.23
CA LEU A 226 -0.49 -18.41 13.38
C LEU A 226 0.84 -18.08 12.68
N ASP A 227 0.80 -17.30 11.60
CA ASP A 227 1.96 -16.99 10.76
C ASP A 227 2.38 -15.52 10.95
N TYR A 228 1.55 -14.56 10.53
CA TYR A 228 1.96 -13.15 10.48
C TYR A 228 2.25 -12.55 11.86
N LEU A 229 1.28 -12.57 12.77
CA LEU A 229 1.39 -11.92 14.09
C LEU A 229 2.50 -12.56 14.94
N LYS A 230 2.61 -13.90 14.89
CA LYS A 230 3.64 -14.67 15.58
C LYS A 230 5.06 -14.31 15.11
N ASN A 231 5.24 -14.05 13.82
CA ASN A 231 6.56 -13.70 13.27
C ASN A 231 6.91 -12.24 13.54
N ILE A 232 5.95 -11.32 13.36
CA ILE A 232 6.20 -9.88 13.40
C ILE A 232 6.39 -9.34 14.82
N ILE A 233 5.83 -9.98 15.85
CA ILE A 233 5.98 -9.58 17.26
C ILE A 233 7.43 -9.54 17.74
N SER A 234 8.31 -10.34 17.11
CA SER A 234 9.74 -10.36 17.40
C SER A 234 10.47 -9.06 16.99
N HIS A 235 9.87 -8.29 16.09
CA HIS A 235 10.46 -7.07 15.53
C HIS A 235 9.60 -5.83 15.78
N SER A 236 8.30 -5.87 15.49
CA SER A 236 7.37 -4.75 15.69
C SER A 236 6.59 -4.90 16.99
N HIS A 237 6.12 -3.79 17.56
CA HIS A 237 5.08 -3.85 18.59
C HIS A 237 3.77 -4.31 17.98
N VAL A 238 3.02 -5.11 18.72
CA VAL A 238 1.74 -5.67 18.28
C VAL A 238 0.75 -5.47 19.41
N LEU A 239 -0.32 -4.72 19.14
CA LEU A 239 -1.47 -4.56 20.02
C LEU A 239 -2.65 -5.28 19.37
N VAL A 240 -3.32 -6.14 20.14
CA VAL A 240 -4.46 -6.94 19.66
C VAL A 240 -5.68 -6.51 20.45
N TYR A 241 -6.74 -6.13 19.75
CA TYR A 241 -8.00 -5.69 20.35
C TYR A 241 -9.13 -6.59 19.90
N ASP A 242 -9.92 -7.10 20.84
CA ASP A 242 -11.23 -7.67 20.51
C ASP A 242 -12.12 -6.54 19.96
N TRP A 243 -12.52 -6.68 18.70
CA TRP A 243 -13.25 -5.67 17.96
C TRP A 243 -14.68 -6.09 17.64
N THR A 244 -15.18 -7.12 18.35
CA THR A 244 -16.56 -7.64 18.27
C THR A 244 -17.57 -6.50 18.37
N ASN A 245 -17.50 -5.76 19.49
CA ASN A 245 -18.17 -4.49 19.65
C ASN A 245 -17.14 -3.42 19.30
N GLU A 246 -17.41 -2.54 18.32
CA GLU A 246 -16.46 -1.48 17.94
C GLU A 246 -15.97 -0.77 19.22
N GLY A 247 -14.66 -0.91 19.50
CA GLY A 247 -14.06 -0.43 20.73
C GLY A 247 -13.85 1.08 20.73
N ASP A 248 -13.53 1.61 21.91
CA ASP A 248 -13.11 3.00 22.02
C ASP A 248 -11.70 3.16 21.44
N ILE A 249 -11.49 4.22 20.66
CA ILE A 249 -10.20 4.51 20.05
C ILE A 249 -9.30 5.19 21.07
N SER A 250 -9.87 5.87 22.07
CA SER A 250 -9.11 6.49 23.16
C SER A 250 -8.28 5.48 23.94
N SER A 251 -8.79 4.28 24.21
CA SER A 251 -8.00 3.23 24.87
C SER A 251 -6.82 2.77 24.01
N ILE A 252 -7.00 2.72 22.69
CA ILE A 252 -5.90 2.39 21.77
C ILE A 252 -4.81 3.47 21.82
N VAL A 253 -5.21 4.74 21.88
CA VAL A 253 -4.27 5.88 21.99
C VAL A 253 -3.48 5.80 23.29
N GLU A 254 -4.15 5.58 24.43
CA GLU A 254 -3.50 5.42 25.74
C GLU A 254 -2.49 4.27 25.74
N ASP A 255 -2.86 3.11 25.21
CA ASP A 255 -1.95 1.96 25.13
C ASP A 255 -0.73 2.26 24.25
N ILE A 256 -0.89 3.04 23.18
CA ILE A 256 0.22 3.46 22.31
C ILE A 256 1.17 4.41 23.05
N GLU A 257 0.64 5.36 23.82
CA GLU A 257 1.44 6.30 24.62
C GLU A 257 2.24 5.58 25.71
N MET A 258 1.73 4.46 26.23
CA MET A 258 2.44 3.62 27.21
C MET A 258 3.55 2.76 26.60
N LEU A 259 3.60 2.60 25.28
CA LEU A 259 4.62 1.77 24.64
C LEU A 259 5.99 2.46 24.63
N ASN A 260 6.99 1.75 25.13
CA ASN A 260 8.37 2.15 24.95
C ASN A 260 8.91 1.68 23.58
N PHE A 261 9.32 2.64 22.74
CA PHE A 261 9.98 2.39 21.46
C PHE A 261 11.51 2.51 21.53
N ASP A 262 12.05 3.02 22.65
CA ASP A 262 13.47 3.24 22.84
C ASP A 262 14.11 2.00 23.47
N TYR A 263 14.75 1.21 22.60
CA TYR A 263 15.49 0.01 22.98
C TYR A 263 17.00 0.30 22.98
N GLU A 264 17.58 0.40 24.18
CA GLU A 264 19.03 0.64 24.35
C GLU A 264 19.89 -0.58 24.01
N ASP A 265 19.34 -1.79 24.16
CA ASP A 265 20.03 -3.03 23.84
C ASP A 265 20.15 -3.24 22.32
N LYS A 266 21.37 -3.10 21.81
CA LYS A 266 21.69 -3.30 20.38
C LYS A 266 21.43 -4.73 19.90
N THR A 267 21.40 -5.72 20.79
CA THR A 267 21.18 -7.13 20.44
C THR A 267 19.70 -7.51 20.33
N ALA A 268 18.80 -6.67 20.84
CA ALA A 268 17.36 -6.94 20.82
C ALA A 268 16.82 -6.99 19.37
N LYS A 269 16.06 -8.02 18.99
CA LYS A 269 15.46 -8.08 17.64
C LYS A 269 14.37 -7.02 17.42
N LYS A 270 13.70 -6.61 18.49
CA LYS A 270 12.65 -5.58 18.48
C LYS A 270 13.20 -4.26 17.97
N MET A 271 12.53 -3.58 17.05
CA MET A 271 12.93 -2.29 16.45
C MET A 271 14.32 -2.28 15.79
N SER A 272 14.88 -3.43 15.42
CA SER A 272 16.23 -3.50 14.83
C SER A 272 16.42 -2.64 13.58
N ASP A 273 15.37 -2.53 12.76
CA ASP A 273 15.43 -1.82 11.48
C ASP A 273 15.50 -0.29 11.66
N TRP A 274 15.09 0.22 12.82
CA TRP A 274 15.03 1.65 13.12
C TRP A 274 16.20 2.14 13.97
N ARG A 275 17.15 1.24 14.29
CA ARG A 275 18.38 1.60 14.98
C ARG A 275 19.48 1.83 13.96
N PHE A 276 19.78 3.10 13.73
CA PHE A 276 20.85 3.54 12.84
C PHE A 276 22.10 3.87 13.66
N GLU A 277 23.27 3.45 13.20
CA GLU A 277 24.53 3.76 13.89
C GLU A 277 24.90 5.24 13.78
N ASN A 278 24.52 5.86 12.66
CA ASN A 278 24.80 7.25 12.37
C ASN A 278 23.74 7.85 11.44
N VAL A 279 23.73 9.19 11.36
CA VAL A 279 22.81 9.94 10.49
C VAL A 279 23.01 9.60 9.01
N GLN A 280 24.22 9.16 8.61
CA GLN A 280 24.52 8.84 7.22
C GLN A 280 23.81 7.58 6.74
N GLU A 281 23.63 6.58 7.60
CA GLU A 281 22.86 5.37 7.30
C GLU A 281 21.38 5.73 7.04
N LEU A 282 20.81 6.57 7.89
CA LEU A 282 19.46 7.10 7.74
C LEU A 282 19.30 7.89 6.43
N ARG A 283 20.27 8.74 6.08
CA ARG A 283 20.31 9.47 4.80
C ARG A 283 20.41 8.53 3.60
N THR A 284 21.20 7.47 3.71
CA THR A 284 21.37 6.45 2.67
C THR A 284 20.06 5.68 2.45
N LYS A 285 19.37 5.29 3.53
CA LYS A 285 18.04 4.66 3.47
C LYS A 285 17.01 5.57 2.81
N ARG A 286 16.97 6.86 3.17
CA ARG A 286 16.09 7.83 2.50
C ARG A 286 16.34 7.91 0.99
N LYS A 287 17.61 8.01 0.58
CA LYS A 287 17.99 8.04 -0.85
C LYS A 287 17.61 6.74 -1.57
N HIS A 288 17.71 5.60 -0.87
CA HIS A 288 17.28 4.31 -1.39
C HIS A 288 15.76 4.30 -1.68
N TYR A 289 14.93 4.86 -0.79
CA TYR A 289 13.48 5.00 -1.02
C TYR A 289 13.10 6.08 -2.04
N GLU A 290 13.90 7.13 -2.21
CA GLU A 290 13.74 8.11 -3.28
C GLU A 290 13.92 7.46 -4.66
N ASN A 291 14.77 6.43 -4.77
CA ASN A 291 15.01 5.64 -5.98
C ASN A 291 13.95 4.54 -6.19
N ARG A 292 12.67 4.92 -6.08
CA ARG A 292 11.50 4.02 -6.14
C ARG A 292 11.49 3.08 -7.33
N TYR A 293 11.81 3.59 -8.52
CA TYR A 293 11.87 2.76 -9.74
C TYR A 293 12.75 1.53 -9.55
N PHE A 294 13.94 1.69 -8.95
CA PHE A 294 14.88 0.59 -8.76
C PHE A 294 14.40 -0.43 -7.72
N LEU A 295 13.64 0.00 -6.71
CA LEU A 295 13.02 -0.89 -5.75
C LEU A 295 12.02 -1.84 -6.40
N HIS A 296 11.31 -1.36 -7.44
CA HIS A 296 10.42 -2.20 -8.23
C HIS A 296 11.18 -3.13 -9.17
N THR A 297 12.32 -2.71 -9.72
CA THR A 297 13.13 -3.57 -10.61
C THR A 297 13.79 -4.73 -9.87
N ASP A 298 14.15 -4.59 -8.59
CA ASP A 298 14.89 -5.61 -7.84
C ASP A 298 14.15 -6.95 -7.72
N TYR A 299 12.82 -6.91 -7.65
CA TYR A 299 11.99 -8.10 -7.61
C TYR A 299 11.29 -8.40 -8.94
N TRP A 300 11.49 -7.56 -9.97
CA TRP A 300 10.91 -7.77 -11.30
C TRP A 300 11.60 -8.96 -11.98
N ARG A 301 11.03 -10.14 -11.77
CA ARG A 301 11.50 -11.40 -12.36
C ARG A 301 10.41 -11.96 -13.26
N ASN A 302 10.83 -12.57 -14.37
CA ASN A 302 9.92 -13.29 -15.25
C ASN A 302 10.14 -14.78 -15.05
N GLU A 303 9.10 -15.48 -14.61
CA GLU A 303 9.10 -16.94 -14.51
C GLU A 303 8.23 -17.52 -15.61
N TYR A 304 8.85 -17.95 -16.71
CA TYR A 304 8.13 -18.39 -17.91
C TYR A 304 7.37 -19.71 -17.73
N SER A 305 7.66 -20.48 -16.68
CA SER A 305 6.90 -21.69 -16.33
C SER A 305 5.49 -21.39 -15.79
N LEU A 306 5.19 -20.13 -15.50
CA LEU A 306 3.92 -19.65 -14.95
C LEU A 306 3.17 -18.78 -15.97
N PRO A 307 2.47 -19.37 -16.96
CA PRO A 307 1.82 -18.62 -18.03
C PRO A 307 0.76 -17.62 -17.51
N GLU A 308 0.17 -17.86 -16.34
CA GLU A 308 -0.86 -17.02 -15.72
C GLU A 308 -0.35 -15.63 -15.27
N LEU A 309 0.98 -15.44 -15.23
CA LEU A 309 1.63 -14.17 -14.89
C LEU A 309 2.14 -13.42 -16.13
N HIS A 310 1.94 -13.95 -17.33
CA HIS A 310 2.41 -13.37 -18.58
C HIS A 310 1.27 -13.20 -19.56
N TYR A 311 1.38 -12.18 -20.39
CA TYR A 311 0.52 -12.02 -21.56
C TYR A 311 1.21 -12.62 -22.78
N THR A 312 0.45 -13.29 -23.63
CA THR A 312 0.93 -13.73 -24.94
C THR A 312 1.23 -12.52 -25.83
N ALA A 313 2.01 -12.73 -26.90
CA ALA A 313 2.31 -11.65 -27.85
C ALA A 313 1.04 -11.08 -28.51
N GLU A 314 0.04 -11.91 -28.76
CA GLU A 314 -1.25 -11.51 -29.34
C GLU A 314 -2.06 -10.66 -28.36
N GLU A 315 -2.18 -11.10 -27.10
CA GLU A 315 -2.85 -10.33 -26.04
C GLU A 315 -2.15 -8.99 -25.78
N MET A 316 -0.81 -8.97 -25.74
CA MET A 316 -0.06 -7.73 -25.59
C MET A 316 -0.30 -6.76 -26.75
N LYS A 317 -0.34 -7.28 -27.99
CA LYS A 317 -0.65 -6.46 -29.17
C LYS A 317 -2.08 -5.93 -29.12
N GLU A 318 -3.05 -6.77 -28.78
CA GLU A 318 -4.46 -6.40 -28.64
C GLU A 318 -4.63 -5.28 -27.59
N LYS A 319 -4.05 -5.45 -26.39
CA LYS A 319 -4.05 -4.43 -25.34
C LYS A 319 -3.42 -3.13 -25.81
N TYR A 320 -2.27 -3.21 -26.49
CA TYR A 320 -1.57 -2.03 -26.99
C TYR A 320 -2.40 -1.28 -28.04
N GLU A 321 -3.07 -1.99 -28.96
CA GLU A 321 -3.95 -1.41 -29.97
C GLU A 321 -5.21 -0.80 -29.35
N ALA A 322 -5.84 -1.48 -28.39
CA ALA A 322 -6.99 -0.95 -27.66
C ALA A 322 -6.62 0.34 -26.90
N MET A 323 -5.45 0.35 -26.27
CA MET A 323 -4.97 1.49 -25.50
C MET A 323 -4.64 2.71 -26.37
N LYS A 324 -4.27 2.54 -27.65
CA LYS A 324 -4.14 3.66 -28.61
C LYS A 324 -5.46 4.39 -28.87
N MET A 325 -6.59 3.71 -28.70
CA MET A 325 -7.92 4.32 -28.85
C MET A 325 -8.34 5.11 -27.60
N VAL A 326 -7.67 4.89 -26.47
CA VAL A 326 -7.99 5.55 -25.20
C VAL A 326 -7.56 7.03 -25.24
N PRO A 327 -8.49 7.96 -25.00
CA PRO A 327 -8.14 9.37 -24.83
C PRO A 327 -7.13 9.54 -23.69
N GLY A 328 -6.00 10.16 -23.99
CA GLY A 328 -5.00 10.49 -22.98
C GLY A 328 -3.86 9.49 -22.84
N TYR A 329 -3.88 8.38 -23.59
CA TYR A 329 -2.81 7.39 -23.53
C TYR A 329 -1.56 7.77 -24.34
N MET A 330 -1.74 8.47 -25.46
CA MET A 330 -0.66 8.68 -26.44
C MET A 330 0.50 9.54 -25.91
N TYR A 331 0.24 10.44 -24.96
CA TYR A 331 1.22 11.36 -24.40
C TYR A 331 1.08 11.41 -22.88
N THR A 332 2.20 11.64 -22.19
CA THR A 332 2.23 11.89 -20.75
C THR A 332 1.31 13.04 -20.37
N LYS A 333 0.69 13.00 -19.17
CA LYS A 333 -0.12 14.10 -18.67
C LYS A 333 0.62 15.43 -18.73
N GLY A 334 -0.06 16.45 -19.21
CA GLY A 334 0.53 17.76 -19.43
C GLY A 334 1.04 17.97 -20.86
N TYR A 335 1.14 16.92 -21.67
CA TYR A 335 1.66 17.01 -23.04
C TYR A 335 0.60 16.71 -24.11
N ASN A 336 -0.68 16.63 -23.75
CA ASN A 336 -1.75 16.30 -24.68
C ASN A 336 -2.61 17.52 -25.06
N TYR A 337 -2.26 18.17 -26.18
CA TYR A 337 -2.98 19.36 -26.65
C TYR A 337 -4.48 19.09 -26.88
N LYS A 338 -4.85 17.88 -27.33
CA LYS A 338 -6.24 17.50 -27.63
C LYS A 338 -7.10 17.44 -26.37
N LEU A 339 -6.48 17.23 -25.21
CA LEU A 339 -7.15 17.19 -23.91
C LEU A 339 -6.99 18.50 -23.12
N GLY A 340 -6.58 19.58 -23.78
CA GLY A 340 -6.56 20.92 -23.20
C GLY A 340 -5.27 21.29 -22.48
N ASP A 341 -4.20 20.49 -22.61
CA ASP A 341 -2.91 20.84 -22.02
C ASP A 341 -2.27 22.06 -22.69
N LYS A 342 -1.88 23.03 -21.86
CA LYS A 342 -1.26 24.31 -22.28
C LYS A 342 0.22 24.33 -21.96
N ASN A 343 0.96 25.23 -22.62
CA ASN A 343 2.38 25.51 -22.38
C ASN A 343 3.30 24.28 -22.52
N ILE A 344 2.94 23.34 -23.40
CA ILE A 344 3.61 22.04 -23.55
C ILE A 344 5.12 22.20 -23.79
N LEU A 345 5.54 23.13 -24.65
CA LEU A 345 6.95 23.39 -24.97
C LEU A 345 7.80 23.86 -23.77
N TRP A 346 7.17 24.36 -22.72
CA TRP A 346 7.83 24.89 -21.53
C TRP A 346 7.75 23.95 -20.33
N LYS A 347 7.06 22.81 -20.49
CA LYS A 347 6.99 21.78 -19.44
C LYS A 347 8.28 20.97 -19.44
N LYS A 348 8.69 20.57 -18.24
CA LYS A 348 9.78 19.62 -18.04
C LYS A 348 9.18 18.29 -17.66
N ASP A 349 9.82 17.21 -18.13
CA ASP A 349 9.39 15.86 -17.79
C ASP A 349 9.33 15.68 -16.27
N PRO A 350 8.34 14.92 -15.78
CA PRO A 350 8.28 14.57 -14.37
C PRO A 350 9.54 13.81 -13.96
N ILE A 351 9.88 13.93 -12.70
CA ILE A 351 11.08 13.35 -12.12
C ILE A 351 10.95 11.81 -12.11
N PHE A 352 11.69 11.14 -13.02
CA PHE A 352 11.57 9.68 -13.25
C PHE A 352 11.72 8.80 -12.00
N TYR A 353 12.59 9.15 -11.05
CA TYR A 353 12.83 8.31 -9.87
C TYR A 353 11.66 8.30 -8.86
N LEU A 354 10.71 9.24 -8.95
CA LEU A 354 9.48 9.24 -8.16
C LEU A 354 8.32 8.52 -8.85
N THR A 355 8.51 8.02 -10.09
CA THR A 355 7.45 7.33 -10.82
C THR A 355 7.04 6.05 -10.12
N THR A 356 5.73 5.84 -10.05
CA THR A 356 5.12 4.66 -9.42
C THR A 356 4.72 3.64 -10.50
N LEU A 357 4.47 2.39 -10.11
CA LEU A 357 3.88 1.40 -11.02
C LEU A 357 2.41 1.72 -11.39
N ARG A 358 1.77 2.64 -10.67
CA ARG A 358 0.39 3.08 -10.93
C ARG A 358 0.42 4.25 -11.93
N PRO A 359 -0.26 4.13 -13.08
CA PRO A 359 -0.41 5.25 -14.02
C PRO A 359 -1.04 6.49 -13.38
N THR A 360 -1.94 6.29 -12.41
CA THR A 360 -2.62 7.36 -11.66
C THR A 360 -2.49 7.16 -10.16
N ALA A 361 -1.26 6.91 -9.67
CA ALA A 361 -1.04 6.97 -8.22
C ALA A 361 -1.62 8.27 -7.67
N ARG A 362 -2.41 8.16 -6.60
CA ARG A 362 -2.80 9.35 -5.83
C ARG A 362 -1.52 9.99 -5.31
N ASP A 363 -1.13 11.12 -5.91
CA ASP A 363 -0.04 11.93 -5.40
C ASP A 363 -0.30 12.25 -3.92
N ILE A 364 0.75 12.31 -3.11
CA ILE A 364 0.62 12.60 -1.68
C ILE A 364 -0.06 13.95 -1.46
N ASP A 365 0.04 14.89 -2.41
CA ASP A 365 -0.71 16.15 -2.41
C ASP A 365 -2.24 15.93 -2.53
N VAL A 366 -2.68 14.94 -3.29
CA VAL A 366 -4.08 14.50 -3.36
C VAL A 366 -4.48 13.86 -2.03
N VAL A 367 -3.63 12.99 -1.48
CA VAL A 367 -3.89 12.34 -0.19
C VAL A 367 -3.96 13.37 0.95
N ILE A 368 -3.04 14.34 1.02
CA ILE A 368 -3.04 15.44 2.00
C ILE A 368 -4.28 16.32 1.81
N LYS A 369 -4.68 16.62 0.57
CA LYS A 369 -5.91 17.39 0.29
C LYS A 369 -7.16 16.61 0.70
N GLU A 370 -7.22 15.31 0.44
CA GLU A 370 -8.30 14.43 0.87
C GLU A 370 -8.35 14.36 2.40
N MET A 371 -7.21 14.26 3.08
CA MET A 371 -7.14 14.34 4.54
C MET A 371 -7.63 15.68 5.09
N LYS A 372 -7.26 16.81 4.46
CA LYS A 372 -7.79 18.13 4.84
C LYS A 372 -9.30 18.21 4.64
N LYS A 373 -9.85 17.60 3.59
CA LYS A 373 -11.29 17.52 3.35
C LYS A 373 -11.99 16.64 4.39
N LEU A 374 -11.40 15.50 4.75
CA LEU A 374 -11.90 14.63 5.82
C LEU A 374 -11.92 15.34 7.18
N LYS A 375 -10.89 16.14 7.49
CA LYS A 375 -10.81 17.00 8.69
C LYS A 375 -11.92 18.05 8.75
N ILE A 376 -12.32 18.61 7.61
CA ILE A 376 -13.42 19.59 7.55
C ILE A 376 -14.78 18.89 7.71
N ALA A 377 -14.91 17.67 7.17
CA ALA A 377 -16.13 16.88 7.23
C ALA A 377 -16.39 16.21 8.59
N SER A 378 -15.37 15.99 9.42
CA SER A 378 -15.52 15.49 10.80
C SER A 378 -15.86 16.59 11.82
N LEU A 379 -15.66 17.86 11.45
CA LEU A 379 -15.97 19.05 12.27
C LEU A 379 -17.36 19.64 11.98
N GLN A 380 -18.11 19.05 11.04
CA GLN A 380 -19.52 19.33 10.73
C GLN A 380 -20.39 18.17 11.24
#